data_AF-A0AA88M446-F1
#
_entry.id   AF-A0AA88M446-F1
#
_cell.length_a   1.000
_cell.length_b   1.000
_cell.length_c   1.000
_cell.angle_alpha   90.00
_cell.angle_beta   90.00
_cell.angle_gamma   90.00
#
_symmetry.space_group_name_H-M   'P 1'
#
loop_
_entity.id
_entity.type
_entity.pdbx_description
1 polymer ?
#
loop_
_entity_poly.entity_id
_entity_poly.type
_entity_poly.pdbx_seq_one_letter_code
_entity_poly.pdbx_strand_id
1 'polypeptide(L)'
;MWNQAASQSSGGVSSHKASISKKATLQILPCTVSQLLSASQVSSDTFAICDWEVNQVSVLGVIRGFSPCRTNIQYCVDDMTGPPLNVKQWIDREECARTFASPGTYVKVTGSLRNFSGQRSLLAVNIRCIKDLNEITSHMLEVVQAHMQLFGKIFDVNMNTIVSSLPRSYAGGRLKGTSPNGLTTIQDQKLHLE
;
A
#
# COMPACT_ATOMS: atom_id res chain seq x y z
N MET A 1 4.22 -30.01 -67.08
CA MET A 1 3.07 -30.70 -66.44
C MET A 1 3.67 -31.47 -65.28
N TRP A 2 3.52 -31.06 -64.02
CA TRP A 2 2.45 -31.48 -63.11
C TRP A 2 2.11 -30.38 -62.07
N ASN A 3 0.96 -30.58 -61.41
CA ASN A 3 0.01 -29.59 -60.89
C ASN A 3 0.31 -28.93 -59.53
N GLN A 4 -0.35 -27.78 -59.34
CA GLN A 4 -0.75 -27.14 -58.09
C GLN A 4 -1.59 -28.07 -57.18
N ALA A 5 -1.41 -27.92 -55.88
CA ALA A 5 -2.51 -27.88 -54.92
C ALA A 5 -2.11 -26.99 -53.73
N ALA A 6 -2.86 -25.90 -53.56
CA ALA A 6 -2.78 -25.01 -52.42
C ALA A 6 -3.47 -25.64 -51.19
N SER A 7 -2.88 -25.48 -50.01
CA SER A 7 -3.62 -25.54 -48.75
C SER A 7 -3.45 -24.21 -48.02
N GLN A 8 -4.54 -23.45 -47.97
CA GLN A 8 -4.67 -22.29 -47.12
C GLN A 8 -4.74 -22.77 -45.67
N SER A 9 -3.89 -22.20 -44.79
CA SER A 9 -4.19 -22.15 -43.36
C SER A 9 -4.41 -20.70 -42.99
N SER A 10 -5.63 -20.43 -42.55
CA SER A 10 -6.15 -19.16 -42.09
C SER A 10 -5.33 -18.63 -40.92
N GLY A 11 -4.77 -17.43 -41.09
CA GLY A 11 -4.09 -16.67 -40.05
C GLY A 11 -5.04 -16.37 -38.89
N GLY A 12 -4.90 -17.13 -37.81
CA GLY A 12 -5.46 -16.79 -36.50
C GLY A 12 -4.61 -15.70 -35.87
N VAL A 13 -5.10 -14.46 -35.90
CA VAL A 13 -4.58 -13.38 -35.05
C VAL A 13 -4.93 -13.74 -33.62
N SER A 14 -4.04 -14.48 -32.95
CA SER A 14 -4.13 -14.69 -31.51
C SER A 14 -3.91 -13.35 -30.85
N SER A 15 -5.02 -12.75 -30.43
CA SER A 15 -5.06 -11.58 -29.57
C SER A 15 -4.27 -11.94 -28.31
N HIS A 16 -3.02 -11.49 -28.24
CA HIS A 16 -2.29 -11.42 -27.00
C HIS A 16 -3.09 -10.49 -26.08
N LYS A 17 -4.02 -11.06 -25.30
CA LYS A 17 -4.36 -10.49 -24.01
C LYS A 17 -3.03 -10.42 -23.27
N ALA A 18 -2.43 -9.24 -23.28
CA ALA A 18 -1.41 -8.87 -22.33
C ALA A 18 -2.08 -9.05 -20.97
N SER A 19 -1.91 -10.24 -20.38
CA SER A 19 -1.89 -10.33 -18.94
C SER A 19 -0.83 -9.31 -18.56
N ILE A 20 -1.29 -8.21 -17.96
CA ILE A 20 -0.42 -7.35 -17.18
C ILE A 20 0.13 -8.30 -16.12
N SER A 21 1.23 -8.94 -16.45
CA SER A 21 2.08 -9.60 -15.50
C SER A 21 2.43 -8.46 -14.57
N LYS A 22 1.74 -8.40 -13.43
CA LYS A 22 2.05 -7.50 -12.33
C LYS A 22 3.48 -7.88 -11.96
N LYS A 23 4.45 -7.30 -12.65
CA LYS A 23 5.85 -7.38 -12.29
C LYS A 23 5.85 -6.89 -10.86
N ALA A 24 6.03 -7.84 -9.94
CA ALA A 24 6.26 -7.60 -8.55
C ALA A 24 7.59 -6.85 -8.45
N THR A 25 7.57 -5.58 -8.85
CA THR A 25 8.56 -4.61 -8.44
C THR A 25 8.55 -4.73 -6.93
N LEU A 26 9.71 -5.06 -6.36
CA LEU A 26 9.94 -5.20 -4.93
C LEU A 26 9.63 -3.85 -4.26
N GLN A 27 8.34 -3.56 -4.10
CA GLN A 27 7.86 -2.25 -3.70
C GLN A 27 7.76 -2.29 -2.19
N ILE A 28 8.57 -1.45 -1.56
CA ILE A 28 8.44 -1.15 -0.14
C ILE A 28 7.09 -0.45 0.02
N LEU A 29 6.13 -1.14 0.65
CA LEU A 29 4.80 -0.59 0.88
C LEU A 29 4.83 0.33 2.12
N PRO A 30 4.55 1.64 1.99
CA PRO A 30 4.35 2.48 3.17
C PRO A 30 3.10 2.03 3.93
N CYS A 31 3.27 1.73 5.22
CA CYS A 31 2.21 1.23 6.10
C CYS A 31 2.21 1.98 7.44
N THR A 32 1.05 2.00 8.07
CA THR A 32 0.91 2.28 9.51
C THR A 32 1.14 1.03 10.35
N VAL A 33 1.48 1.21 11.62
CA VAL A 33 1.62 0.11 12.59
C VAL A 33 0.33 -0.68 12.70
N SER A 34 -0.83 -0.04 12.78
CA SER A 34 -2.11 -0.75 12.91
C SER A 34 -2.43 -1.64 11.71
N GLN A 35 -2.08 -1.20 10.50
CA GLN A 35 -2.19 -2.04 9.29
C GLN A 35 -1.28 -3.25 9.38
N LEU A 36 -0.03 -3.08 9.84
CA LEU A 36 0.89 -4.21 10.04
C LEU A 36 0.44 -5.15 11.15
N LEU A 37 -0.17 -4.64 12.21
CA LEU A 37 -0.72 -5.44 13.31
C LEU A 37 -2.00 -6.19 12.92
N SER A 38 -2.71 -5.70 11.89
CA SER A 38 -3.99 -6.27 11.43
C SER A 38 -3.87 -7.07 10.12
N ALA A 39 -2.72 -7.02 9.42
CA ALA A 39 -2.47 -7.76 8.18
C ALA A 39 -2.79 -9.26 8.30
N SER A 40 -3.37 -9.89 7.28
CA SER A 40 -3.64 -11.33 7.31
C SER A 40 -2.35 -12.11 7.11
N GLN A 41 -2.08 -13.11 7.95
CA GLN A 41 -0.96 -14.04 7.73
C GLN A 41 -1.40 -15.12 6.74
N VAL A 42 -0.77 -15.16 5.56
CA VAL A 42 -1.11 -16.09 4.47
C VAL A 42 -0.29 -17.38 4.59
N SER A 43 0.98 -17.26 4.98
CA SER A 43 1.90 -18.38 5.20
C SER A 43 2.80 -18.09 6.42
N SER A 44 3.80 -18.93 6.72
CA SER A 44 4.70 -18.72 7.87
C SER A 44 5.33 -17.32 7.90
N ASP A 45 5.74 -16.81 6.74
CA ASP A 45 6.46 -15.53 6.60
C ASP A 45 5.83 -14.58 5.56
N THR A 46 4.69 -14.95 4.99
CA THR A 46 3.95 -14.11 4.03
C THR A 46 2.75 -13.47 4.71
N PHE A 47 2.63 -12.15 4.55
CA PHE A 47 1.51 -11.36 5.04
C PHE A 47 0.80 -10.67 3.88
N ALA A 48 -0.50 -10.46 4.01
CA ALA A 48 -1.29 -9.72 3.05
C ALA A 48 -2.08 -8.60 3.72
N ILE A 49 -2.19 -7.46 3.03
CA ILE A 49 -3.06 -6.35 3.42
C ILE A 49 -4.13 -6.21 2.33
N CYS A 50 -5.39 -6.51 2.69
CA CYS A 50 -6.52 -6.61 1.77
C CYS A 50 -6.17 -7.41 0.50
N ASP A 51 -5.73 -8.65 0.72
CA ASP A 51 -5.42 -9.65 -0.33
C ASP A 51 -4.18 -9.36 -1.19
N TRP A 52 -3.44 -8.29 -0.91
CA TRP A 52 -2.14 -8.03 -1.51
C TRP A 52 -1.02 -8.51 -0.61
N GLU A 53 -0.23 -9.46 -1.10
CA GLU A 53 0.96 -9.94 -0.41
C GLU A 53 2.02 -8.84 -0.30
N VAL A 54 2.59 -8.70 0.90
CA VAL A 54 3.55 -7.67 1.24
C VAL A 54 4.87 -8.31 1.61
N ASN A 55 5.94 -7.90 0.92
CA ASN A 55 7.30 -8.40 1.17
C ASN A 55 8.09 -7.43 2.06
N GLN A 56 8.21 -6.17 1.63
CA GLN A 56 8.84 -5.10 2.40
C GLN A 56 7.86 -3.97 2.68
N VAL A 57 8.03 -3.36 3.84
CA VAL A 57 7.23 -2.23 4.29
C VAL A 57 8.12 -1.09 4.78
N SER A 58 7.55 0.11 4.79
CA SER A 58 8.12 1.22 5.54
C SER A 58 7.11 1.75 6.56
N VAL A 59 7.60 2.09 7.74
CA VAL A 59 6.83 2.71 8.82
C VAL A 59 7.61 3.91 9.32
N LEU A 60 6.91 5.00 9.65
CA LEU A 60 7.51 6.16 10.30
C LEU A 60 6.84 6.37 11.67
N GLY A 61 7.64 6.37 12.73
CA GLY A 61 7.14 6.57 14.09
C GLY A 61 8.23 7.05 15.06
N VAL A 62 7.84 7.31 16.30
CA VAL A 62 8.75 7.71 17.38
C VAL A 62 9.23 6.50 18.15
N ILE A 63 10.51 6.48 18.53
CA ILE A 63 11.06 5.46 19.41
C ILE A 63 10.57 5.72 20.84
N ARG A 64 9.88 4.75 21.42
CA ARG A 64 9.45 4.77 22.83
C ARG A 64 10.49 4.18 23.78
N GLY A 65 11.28 3.24 23.28
CA GLY A 65 12.33 2.56 24.04
C GLY A 65 13.12 1.61 23.15
N PHE A 66 14.24 1.12 23.67
CA PHE A 66 15.04 0.09 23.00
C PHE A 66 15.69 -0.85 24.02
N SER A 67 15.98 -2.07 23.57
CA SER A 67 16.67 -3.10 24.35
C SER A 67 17.78 -3.71 23.50
N PRO A 68 19.06 -3.38 23.77
CA PRO A 68 20.18 -3.99 23.07
C PRO A 68 20.41 -5.44 23.51
N CYS A 69 20.84 -6.27 22.58
CA CYS A 69 21.24 -7.66 22.77
C CYS A 69 22.58 -7.91 22.06
N ARG A 70 23.21 -9.07 22.31
CA ARG A 70 24.54 -9.40 21.78
C ARG A 70 24.67 -9.27 20.25
N THR A 71 23.60 -9.54 19.51
CA THR A 71 23.61 -9.59 18.03
C THR A 71 22.57 -8.67 17.40
N ASN A 72 21.70 -8.04 18.18
CA ASN A 72 20.59 -7.25 17.66
C ASN A 72 20.15 -6.19 18.67
N ILE A 73 19.38 -5.22 18.18
CA ILE A 73 18.68 -4.23 19.01
C ILE A 73 17.21 -4.36 18.71
N GLN A 74 16.39 -4.28 19.75
CA GLN A 74 14.95 -4.23 19.64
C GLN A 74 14.47 -2.83 20.01
N TYR A 75 13.78 -2.17 19.10
CA TYR A 75 13.14 -0.88 19.32
C TYR A 75 11.63 -1.06 19.47
N CYS A 76 11.01 -0.18 20.25
CA CYS A 76 9.56 0.00 20.27
C CYS A 76 9.24 1.27 19.48
N VAL A 77 8.60 1.12 18.31
CA VAL A 77 8.27 2.24 17.41
C VAL A 77 6.77 2.49 17.43
N ASP A 78 6.36 3.72 17.69
CA ASP A 78 4.97 4.14 17.83
C ASP A 78 4.62 5.22 16.80
N ASP A 79 3.61 4.98 15.98
CA ASP A 79 3.08 5.94 14.99
C ASP A 79 1.70 6.50 15.36
N MET A 80 1.23 6.23 16.59
CA MET A 80 -0.08 6.59 17.13
C MET A 80 -1.28 5.88 16.50
N THR A 81 -1.10 4.89 15.63
CA THR A 81 -2.22 4.16 15.02
C THR A 81 -2.63 2.91 15.80
N GLY A 82 -1.83 2.48 16.77
CA GLY A 82 -2.08 1.33 17.63
C GLY A 82 -1.00 1.17 18.70
N PRO A 83 -0.90 0.00 19.35
CA PRO A 83 0.22 -0.29 20.27
C PRO A 83 1.58 -0.20 19.56
N PRO A 84 2.67 0.19 20.26
CA PRO A 84 3.99 0.26 19.66
C PRO A 84 4.43 -1.06 19.02
N LEU A 85 5.03 -0.96 17.84
CA LEU A 85 5.56 -2.09 17.08
C LEU A 85 6.98 -2.44 17.54
N ASN A 86 7.20 -3.72 17.80
CA ASN A 86 8.55 -4.25 18.03
C ASN A 86 9.34 -4.28 16.71
N VAL A 87 10.48 -3.61 16.68
CA VAL A 87 11.36 -3.53 15.51
C VAL A 87 12.74 -4.10 15.87
N LYS A 88 13.16 -5.15 15.18
CA LYS A 88 14.45 -5.81 15.42
C LYS A 88 15.45 -5.44 14.32
N GLN A 89 16.62 -4.95 14.70
CA GLN A 89 17.75 -4.67 13.80
C GLN A 89 18.93 -5.54 14.19
N TRP A 90 19.52 -6.28 13.23
CA TRP A 90 20.78 -6.99 13.47
C TRP A 90 21.94 -6.00 13.51
N ILE A 91 22.92 -6.26 14.38
CA ILE A 91 24.14 -5.46 14.52
C ILE A 91 25.31 -6.28 13.98
N ASP A 92 26.07 -5.71 13.05
CA ASP A 92 27.37 -6.26 12.65
C ASP A 92 28.44 -5.79 13.64
N ARG A 93 29.36 -6.69 14.03
CA ARG A 93 30.36 -6.42 15.09
C ARG A 93 31.28 -5.25 14.77
N GLU A 94 31.46 -4.92 13.50
CA GLU A 94 32.29 -3.81 13.03
C GLU A 94 31.57 -2.45 13.05
N GLU A 95 30.23 -2.46 13.13
CA GLU A 95 29.37 -1.27 13.13
C GLU A 95 28.94 -0.82 14.54
N CYS A 96 29.56 -1.41 15.58
CA CYS A 96 29.29 -1.13 16.99
C CYS A 96 29.49 0.36 17.38
N ALA A 97 30.08 1.17 16.48
CA ALA A 97 30.23 2.62 16.61
C ALA A 97 29.01 3.45 16.15
N ARG A 98 27.95 2.85 15.60
CA ARG A 98 26.72 3.60 15.25
C ARG A 98 25.97 4.00 16.52
N THR A 99 25.83 5.30 16.74
CA THR A 99 24.94 5.86 17.78
C THR A 99 23.53 5.34 17.58
N PHE A 100 22.99 4.67 18.60
CA PHE A 100 21.60 4.20 18.60
C PHE A 100 20.65 5.38 18.56
N ALA A 101 19.52 5.20 17.89
CA ALA A 101 18.47 6.20 17.89
C ALA A 101 17.83 6.25 19.30
N SER A 102 17.88 7.42 19.94
CA SER A 102 17.39 7.61 21.30
C SER A 102 15.86 7.63 21.36
N PRO A 103 15.26 7.27 22.52
CA PRO A 103 13.85 7.50 22.76
C PRO A 103 13.45 8.95 22.50
N GLY A 104 12.26 9.16 21.94
CA GLY A 104 11.78 10.46 21.48
C GLY A 104 12.20 10.84 20.05
N THR A 105 13.08 10.07 19.42
CA THR A 105 13.50 10.31 18.03
C THR A 105 12.51 9.71 17.04
N TYR A 106 12.10 10.48 16.04
CA TYR A 106 11.37 9.96 14.88
C TYR A 106 12.30 9.18 13.95
N VAL A 107 11.85 8.02 13.50
CA VAL A 107 12.59 7.16 12.57
C VAL A 107 11.69 6.68 11.44
N LYS A 108 12.24 6.57 10.22
CA LYS A 108 11.67 5.76 9.14
C LYS A 108 12.37 4.41 9.16
N VAL A 109 11.60 3.36 9.34
CA VAL A 109 12.05 1.97 9.36
C VAL A 109 11.62 1.32 8.07
N THR A 110 12.54 0.64 7.38
CA THR A 110 12.20 -0.28 6.29
C THR A 110 12.56 -1.70 6.68
N GLY A 111 11.69 -2.65 6.37
CA GLY A 111 11.88 -4.01 6.84
C GLY A 111 10.83 -4.97 6.34
N SER A 112 10.88 -6.18 6.87
CA SER A 112 9.93 -7.25 6.55
C SER A 112 9.18 -7.70 7.80
N LEU A 113 7.87 -7.85 7.67
CA LEU A 113 7.01 -8.24 8.79
C LEU A 113 7.30 -9.69 9.18
N ARG A 114 7.32 -9.97 10.47
CA ARG A 114 7.51 -11.30 11.06
C ARG A 114 6.46 -11.53 12.12
N ASN A 115 6.08 -12.78 12.30
CA ASN A 115 5.25 -13.23 13.41
C ASN A 115 5.96 -14.36 14.12
N PHE A 116 6.23 -14.19 15.42
CA PHE A 116 6.83 -15.23 16.24
C PHE A 116 5.94 -15.45 17.46
N SER A 117 5.40 -16.66 17.59
CA SER A 117 4.51 -17.02 18.71
C SER A 117 3.32 -16.06 18.89
N GLY A 118 2.73 -15.60 17.78
CA GLY A 118 1.60 -14.66 17.77
C GLY A 118 1.98 -13.19 17.98
N GLN A 119 3.26 -12.87 18.22
CA GLN A 119 3.75 -11.51 18.35
C GLN A 119 4.32 -11.01 17.02
N ARG A 120 3.72 -9.93 16.51
CA ARG A 120 4.18 -9.27 15.28
C ARG A 120 5.35 -8.35 15.56
N SER A 121 6.35 -8.43 14.70
CA SER A 121 7.53 -7.58 14.75
C SER A 121 8.04 -7.25 13.35
N LEU A 122 8.71 -6.13 13.19
CA LEU A 122 9.37 -5.76 11.95
C LEU A 122 10.84 -6.13 12.04
N LEU A 123 11.32 -6.97 11.13
CA LEU A 123 12.75 -7.19 10.94
C LEU A 123 13.28 -6.06 10.05
N ALA A 124 13.97 -5.10 10.66
CA ALA A 124 14.49 -3.93 10.00
C ALA A 124 15.72 -4.26 9.15
N VAL A 125 15.69 -3.73 7.92
CA VAL A 125 16.84 -3.66 7.01
C VAL A 125 17.52 -2.29 7.18
N ASN A 126 16.73 -1.24 7.40
CA ASN A 126 17.23 0.11 7.62
C ASN A 126 16.37 0.84 8.68
N ILE A 127 17.03 1.55 9.58
CA ILE A 127 16.42 2.50 10.52
C ILE A 127 17.13 3.84 10.32
N ARG A 128 16.39 4.85 9.88
CA ARG A 128 16.92 6.20 9.64
C ARG A 128 16.22 7.22 10.54
N CYS A 129 16.99 7.97 11.30
CA CYS A 129 16.49 9.13 12.04
C CYS A 129 15.95 10.21 11.08
N ILE A 130 14.76 10.69 11.37
CA ILE A 130 14.11 11.78 10.63
C ILE A 130 14.75 13.11 11.05
N LYS A 131 15.11 13.92 10.06
CA LYS A 131 15.70 15.26 10.27
C LYS A 131 14.74 16.37 9.91
N ASP A 132 13.93 16.16 8.86
CA ASP A 132 12.86 17.06 8.47
C ASP A 132 11.51 16.47 8.89
N LEU A 133 10.75 17.19 9.70
CA LEU A 133 9.45 16.72 10.19
C LEU A 133 8.39 16.65 9.06
N ASN A 134 8.60 17.32 7.93
CA ASN A 134 7.72 17.17 6.75
C ASN A 134 7.70 15.73 6.24
N GLU A 135 8.73 14.94 6.51
CA GLU A 135 8.79 13.52 6.15
C GLU A 135 7.68 12.71 6.86
N ILE A 136 7.23 13.15 8.04
CA ILE A 136 6.12 12.53 8.78
C ILE A 136 4.82 12.68 7.96
N THR A 137 4.49 13.90 7.57
CA THR A 137 3.29 14.20 6.79
C THR A 137 3.36 13.56 5.40
N SER A 138 4.52 13.62 4.74
CA SER A 138 4.74 12.93 3.46
C SER A 138 4.49 11.43 3.59
N HIS A 139 4.99 10.79 4.66
CA HIS A 139 4.77 9.37 4.87
C HIS A 139 3.29 9.03 5.10
N MET A 140 2.55 9.84 5.85
CA MET A 140 1.10 9.63 6.01
C MET A 140 0.37 9.69 4.66
N LEU A 141 0.73 10.64 3.79
CA LEU A 141 0.16 10.75 2.45
C LEU A 141 0.59 9.59 1.53
N GLU A 142 1.86 9.15 1.62
CA GLU A 142 2.37 7.97 0.92
C GLU A 142 1.57 6.71 1.29
N VAL A 143 1.30 6.49 2.58
CA VAL A 143 0.47 5.37 3.05
C VAL A 143 -0.91 5.45 2.40
N VAL A 144 -1.60 6.58 2.53
CA VAL A 144 -2.96 6.73 1.99
C VAL A 144 -2.97 6.49 0.48
N GLN A 145 -2.07 7.13 -0.26
CA GLN A 145 -1.98 7.00 -1.71
C GLN A 145 -1.69 5.56 -2.16
N ALA A 146 -0.69 4.91 -1.57
CA ALA A 146 -0.29 3.56 -1.96
C ALA A 146 -1.43 2.57 -1.69
N HIS A 147 -2.04 2.65 -0.51
CA HIS A 147 -3.18 1.80 -0.16
C HIS A 147 -4.40 2.08 -1.04
N MET A 148 -4.71 3.35 -1.38
CA MET A 148 -5.78 3.66 -2.34
C MET A 148 -5.54 3.04 -3.72
N GLN A 149 -4.30 3.13 -4.23
CA GLN A 149 -3.94 2.54 -5.52
C GLN A 149 -4.06 1.01 -5.51
N LEU A 150 -3.70 0.35 -4.42
CA LEU A 150 -3.84 -1.10 -4.26
C LEU A 150 -5.31 -1.54 -4.14
N PHE A 151 -6.17 -0.71 -3.52
CA PHE A 151 -7.57 -1.02 -3.23
C PHE A 151 -8.56 -0.56 -4.32
N GLY A 152 -8.11 0.17 -5.34
CA GLY A 152 -8.84 0.34 -6.60
C GLY A 152 -10.20 1.03 -6.50
N LYS A 153 -10.47 1.84 -5.47
CA LYS A 153 -11.65 2.70 -5.44
C LYS A 153 -11.27 4.11 -5.90
N ILE A 154 -11.76 4.47 -7.08
CA ILE A 154 -11.79 5.86 -7.56
C ILE A 154 -12.73 6.62 -6.62
N PHE A 155 -12.20 7.58 -5.87
CA PHE A 155 -13.01 8.58 -5.21
C PHE A 155 -12.91 9.87 -6.01
N ASP A 156 -14.06 10.41 -6.40
CA ASP A 156 -14.14 11.77 -6.89
C ASP A 156 -13.87 12.68 -5.69
N VAL A 157 -12.67 13.31 -5.65
CA VAL A 157 -12.24 14.18 -4.53
C VAL A 157 -12.92 15.56 -4.61
N ASN A 158 -13.99 15.66 -5.40
CA ASN A 158 -14.77 16.87 -5.53
C ASN A 158 -15.49 17.20 -4.22
N MET A 159 -14.90 18.12 -3.46
CA MET A 159 -15.43 18.71 -2.21
C MET A 159 -16.79 19.43 -2.38
N ASN A 160 -17.27 19.65 -3.61
CA ASN A 160 -18.59 20.22 -3.87
C ASN A 160 -19.73 19.20 -3.93
N THR A 161 -19.48 17.91 -3.68
CA THR A 161 -20.55 16.91 -3.75
C THR A 161 -21.25 16.78 -2.39
N ILE A 162 -22.49 17.26 -2.31
CA ILE A 162 -23.34 17.07 -1.13
C ILE A 162 -23.59 15.57 -0.95
N VAL A 163 -23.08 15.01 0.14
CA VAL A 163 -23.30 13.63 0.56
C VAL A 163 -24.76 13.43 1.00
N SER A 164 -25.66 13.19 0.05
CA SER A 164 -26.95 12.60 0.36
C SER A 164 -26.76 11.10 0.59
N SER A 165 -26.83 10.72 1.87
CA SER A 165 -26.86 9.35 2.39
C SER A 165 -27.64 8.37 1.51
N LEU A 166 -27.01 7.29 1.04
CA LEU A 166 -27.74 6.09 0.61
C LEU A 166 -27.12 4.80 1.15
N PRO A 167 -27.96 3.79 1.47
CA PRO A 167 -27.51 2.56 2.10
C PRO A 167 -26.94 1.58 1.07
N ARG A 168 -26.08 0.72 1.62
CA ARG A 168 -25.40 -0.41 1.00
C ARG A 168 -26.41 -1.42 0.44
N SER A 169 -26.48 -1.59 -0.88
CA SER A 169 -27.07 -2.78 -1.49
C SER A 169 -26.35 -3.17 -2.79
N TYR A 170 -26.09 -4.47 -2.87
CA TYR A 170 -25.54 -5.20 -4.00
C TYR A 170 -26.39 -5.09 -5.28
N ALA A 171 -25.77 -5.52 -6.39
CA ALA A 171 -26.33 -5.92 -7.67
C ALA A 171 -26.42 -4.84 -8.77
N GLY A 172 -25.95 -5.26 -9.96
CA GLY A 172 -25.76 -4.42 -11.13
C GLY A 172 -27.01 -3.69 -11.58
N GLY A 173 -26.81 -2.43 -11.98
CA GLY A 173 -27.84 -1.59 -12.58
C GLY A 173 -27.20 -0.34 -13.16
N ARG A 174 -27.33 -0.19 -14.48
CA ARG A 174 -26.96 0.99 -15.26
C ARG A 174 -27.60 2.25 -14.65
N LEU A 175 -26.78 3.26 -14.33
CA LEU A 175 -27.23 4.56 -13.82
C LEU A 175 -28.14 5.23 -14.86
N LYS A 176 -29.40 5.44 -14.48
CA LYS A 176 -30.41 6.17 -15.24
C LYS A 176 -30.36 7.63 -14.76
N GLY A 177 -29.71 8.51 -15.50
CA GLY A 177 -29.62 9.94 -15.13
C GLY A 177 -28.59 10.79 -15.87
N THR A 178 -27.68 10.19 -16.64
CA THR A 178 -26.68 10.94 -17.44
C THR A 178 -27.12 11.03 -18.89
N SER A 179 -27.35 12.26 -19.37
CA SER A 179 -27.40 12.55 -20.81
C SER A 179 -26.03 12.21 -21.45
N PRO A 180 -25.95 11.77 -22.72
CA PRO A 180 -24.70 11.36 -23.38
C PRO A 180 -23.56 12.39 -23.33
N ASN A 181 -23.86 13.65 -23.00
CA ASN A 181 -22.87 14.72 -22.87
C ASN A 181 -22.31 14.90 -21.45
N GLY A 182 -22.63 14.01 -20.50
CA GLY A 182 -22.08 14.04 -19.14
C GLY A 182 -22.59 15.20 -18.26
N LEU A 183 -23.60 15.94 -18.71
CA LEU A 183 -24.24 17.00 -17.94
C LEU A 183 -25.34 16.44 -17.03
N THR A 184 -25.45 17.03 -15.84
CA THR A 184 -26.57 16.77 -14.92
C THR A 184 -27.85 17.40 -15.45
N THR A 185 -29.02 16.82 -15.15
CA THR A 185 -30.34 17.30 -15.61
C THR A 185 -30.62 18.76 -15.23
N ILE A 186 -29.98 19.25 -14.18
CA ILE A 186 -30.07 20.63 -13.69
C ILE A 186 -29.25 21.60 -14.56
N GLN A 187 -28.14 21.16 -15.14
CA GLN A 187 -27.32 21.99 -16.04
C GLN A 187 -27.99 22.18 -17.41
N ASP A 188 -28.76 21.19 -17.86
CA ASP A 188 -29.46 21.23 -19.15
C ASP A 188 -30.65 22.21 -19.16
N GLN A 189 -31.30 22.40 -18.00
CA GLN A 189 -32.41 23.35 -17.84
C GLN A 189 -31.97 24.81 -17.84
N LYS A 190 -30.67 25.10 -17.64
CA LYS A 190 -30.16 26.48 -17.62
C LYS A 190 -29.77 27.02 -18.99
N LEU A 191 -29.67 26.15 -20.01
CA LEU A 191 -29.32 26.53 -21.38
C LEU A 191 -30.51 26.91 -22.25
N HIS A 192 -31.74 26.72 -21.76
CA HIS A 192 -32.98 26.99 -22.52
C HIS A 192 -33.76 28.22 -22.02
N LEU A 193 -33.08 29.17 -21.37
CA LEU A 193 -33.70 30.38 -20.80
C LEU A 193 -33.12 31.70 -21.35
N GLU A 194 -32.56 31.70 -22.55
CA GLU A 194 -32.38 32.90 -23.37
C GLU A 194 -33.24 32.83 -24.64
#